data_AF-V9LIS6-F1
#
_entry.id   AF-V9LIS6-F1
#
_cell.length_a   1.000
_cell.length_b   1.000
_cell.length_c   1.000
_cell.angle_alpha   90.00
_cell.angle_beta   90.00
_cell.angle_gamma   90.00
#
_symmetry.space_group_name_H-M   'P 1'
#
loop_
_entity.id
_entity.type
_entity.pdbx_description
1 polymer ?
#
loop_
_entity_poly.entity_id
_entity_poly.type
_entity_poly.pdbx_seq_one_letter_code
_entity_poly.pdbx_strand_id
1 'polypeptide(L)'
;MSHSILKSLNRVELGGYNYWPLFSHIGIRLYNYEEIPTFLKGNPYITDGYRAYLPSSLCIRSLFVLSNESVNIWSHLLGFFLFFLIGLHDTCFLLPSSNSTRDDYIIFIIFGFCFQFCMLCSAGYHLFCCHHSE
;
A
#
# COMPACT_ATOMS: atom_id res chain seq x y z
N MET A 1 -25.00 9.08 39.75
CA MET A 1 -24.44 8.08 38.82
C MET A 1 -23.03 8.52 38.49
N SER A 2 -22.01 7.77 38.92
CA SER A 2 -20.60 8.22 38.93
C SER A 2 -20.02 8.35 37.52
N HIS A 3 -19.25 9.41 37.26
CA HIS A 3 -18.50 9.63 36.02
C HIS A 3 -17.56 8.45 35.68
N SER A 4 -17.15 7.67 36.68
CA SER A 4 -16.38 6.43 36.50
C SER A 4 -17.16 5.31 35.83
N ILE A 5 -18.48 5.24 36.03
CA ILE A 5 -19.35 4.22 35.43
C ILE A 5 -19.60 4.53 33.95
N LEU A 6 -19.75 5.81 33.57
CA LEU A 6 -19.82 6.19 32.15
C LEU A 6 -18.50 5.93 31.40
N LYS A 7 -17.35 6.12 32.06
CA LYS A 7 -16.04 5.76 31.51
C LYS A 7 -15.84 4.24 31.40
N SER A 8 -16.46 3.47 32.29
CA SER A 8 -16.50 2.01 32.25
C SER A 8 -17.38 1.53 31.09
N LEU A 9 -18.59 2.09 30.95
CA LEU A 9 -19.52 1.73 29.88
C LEU A 9 -18.98 2.12 28.49
N ASN A 10 -18.33 3.29 28.33
CA ASN A 10 -17.64 3.66 27.09
C ASN A 10 -16.41 2.77 26.78
N ARG A 11 -15.86 2.06 27.78
CA ARG A 11 -14.77 1.09 27.57
C ARG A 11 -15.30 -0.32 27.29
N VAL A 12 -16.51 -0.62 27.75
CA VAL A 12 -17.17 -1.94 27.64
C VAL A 12 -17.92 -2.10 26.31
N GLU A 13 -18.32 -1.01 25.64
CA GLU A 13 -18.84 -1.07 24.26
C GLU A 13 -17.76 -1.25 23.16
N LEU A 14 -16.49 -1.39 23.53
CA LEU A 14 -15.44 -1.91 22.64
C LEU A 14 -15.51 -3.45 22.63
N GLY A 15 -16.62 -3.96 22.10
CA GLY A 15 -16.94 -5.38 22.04
C GLY A 15 -15.79 -6.22 21.46
N GLY A 16 -15.22 -7.07 22.30
CA GLY A 16 -15.49 -8.51 22.23
C GLY A 16 -15.07 -9.29 20.98
N TYR A 17 -14.11 -8.83 20.18
CA TYR A 17 -13.59 -9.63 19.07
C TYR A 17 -12.05 -9.71 19.02
N ASN A 18 -11.55 -10.94 18.81
CA ASN A 18 -10.14 -11.30 18.83
C ASN A 18 -9.45 -11.04 17.48
N TYR A 19 -9.25 -9.78 17.09
CA TYR A 19 -8.47 -9.45 15.89
C TYR A 19 -7.65 -8.15 16.03
N TRP A 20 -6.60 -8.05 15.21
CA TRP A 20 -5.52 -7.06 15.09
C TRP A 20 -5.39 -5.91 16.09
N PRO A 21 -4.15 -5.57 16.54
CA PRO A 21 -3.96 -4.41 17.42
C PRO A 21 -4.53 -3.17 16.73
N LEU A 22 -5.62 -2.63 17.31
CA LEU A 22 -6.43 -1.53 16.79
C LEU A 22 -5.65 -0.23 16.57
N PHE A 23 -4.41 -0.18 17.05
CA PHE A 23 -3.47 0.91 16.84
C PHE A 23 -2.15 0.35 16.34
N SER A 24 -1.81 0.67 15.09
CA SER A 24 -0.40 0.61 14.67
C SER A 24 0.43 1.58 15.54
N HIS A 25 1.74 1.35 15.65
CA HIS A 25 2.67 2.25 16.35
C HIS A 25 2.61 3.71 15.85
N ILE A 26 1.97 3.96 14.70
CA ILE A 26 1.84 5.25 14.00
C ILE A 26 0.51 5.96 14.33
N GLY A 27 -0.41 5.29 15.04
CA GLY A 27 -1.71 5.85 15.42
C GLY A 27 -2.82 5.65 14.37
N ILE A 28 -2.61 4.77 13.39
CA ILE A 28 -3.61 4.48 12.33
C ILE A 28 -4.49 3.32 12.78
N ARG A 29 -5.81 3.55 12.78
CA ARG A 29 -6.84 2.53 13.03
C ARG A 29 -7.05 1.66 11.79
N LEU A 30 -7.15 0.35 12.01
CA LEU A 30 -7.55 -0.62 10.99
C LEU A 30 -9.01 -1.06 11.21
N TYR A 31 -9.66 -1.46 10.11
CA TYR A 31 -11.08 -1.77 10.07
C TYR A 31 -11.31 -3.22 9.63
N ASN A 32 -12.45 -3.78 10.05
CA ASN A 32 -12.96 -5.05 9.53
C ASN A 32 -13.70 -4.85 8.21
N TYR A 33 -13.89 -5.93 7.46
CA TYR A 33 -14.59 -5.95 6.18
C TYR A 33 -15.99 -5.35 6.26
N GLU A 34 -16.67 -5.47 7.40
CA GLU A 34 -18.02 -4.92 7.56
C GLU A 34 -18.04 -3.40 7.79
N GLU A 35 -16.96 -2.84 8.33
CA GLU A 35 -16.84 -1.44 8.73
C GLU A 35 -16.34 -0.52 7.59
N ILE A 36 -15.84 -1.10 6.50
CA ILE A 36 -15.30 -0.35 5.36
C ILE A 36 -16.39 0.06 4.35
N PRO A 37 -16.17 1.15 3.59
CA PRO A 37 -17.08 1.55 2.54
C PRO A 37 -17.15 0.52 1.41
N THR A 38 -18.29 0.48 0.71
CA THR A 38 -18.59 -0.52 -0.32
C THR A 38 -17.57 -0.58 -1.45
N PHE A 39 -16.95 0.53 -1.83
CA PHE A 39 -15.93 0.56 -2.88
C PHE A 39 -14.61 -0.14 -2.48
N LEU A 40 -14.36 -0.35 -1.19
CA LEU A 40 -13.22 -1.13 -0.68
C LEU A 40 -13.57 -2.61 -0.44
N LYS A 41 -14.87 -2.96 -0.44
CA LYS A 41 -15.37 -4.34 -0.25
C LYS A 41 -15.21 -5.17 -1.52
N GLY A 42 -13.97 -5.44 -1.92
CA GLY A 42 -13.67 -6.21 -3.13
C GLY A 42 -13.70 -7.73 -2.92
N ASN A 43 -13.04 -8.22 -1.87
CA ASN A 43 -12.91 -9.64 -1.59
C ASN A 43 -13.43 -9.98 -0.17
N PRO A 44 -14.56 -10.71 -0.04
CA PRO A 44 -15.17 -11.02 1.26
C PRO A 44 -14.36 -11.99 2.13
N TYR A 45 -13.36 -12.66 1.57
CA TYR A 45 -12.48 -13.56 2.32
C TYR A 45 -11.37 -12.81 3.08
N ILE A 46 -11.16 -11.53 2.78
CA ILE A 46 -10.28 -10.65 3.56
C ILE A 46 -11.16 -10.02 4.63
N THR A 47 -11.04 -10.50 5.87
CA THR A 47 -11.98 -10.14 6.95
C THR A 47 -11.58 -8.89 7.73
N ASP A 48 -10.30 -8.53 7.73
CA ASP A 48 -9.75 -7.46 8.57
C ASP A 48 -8.49 -6.80 7.98
N GLY A 49 -7.92 -5.85 8.72
CA GLY A 49 -6.67 -5.19 8.37
C GLY A 49 -6.82 -4.07 7.35
N TYR A 50 -8.04 -3.56 7.14
CA TYR A 50 -8.30 -2.52 6.16
C TYR A 50 -7.90 -1.15 6.65
N ARG A 51 -7.38 -0.33 5.72
CA ARG A 51 -7.26 1.11 5.89
C ARG A 51 -8.44 1.79 5.23
N ALA A 52 -9.06 2.76 5.90
CA ALA A 52 -10.15 3.55 5.36
C ALA A 52 -10.15 4.95 5.98
N TYR A 53 -10.75 5.90 5.26
CA TYR A 53 -10.98 7.28 5.73
C TYR A 53 -9.70 8.03 6.12
N LEU A 54 -8.60 7.80 5.37
CA LEU A 54 -7.32 8.43 5.66
C LEU A 54 -7.13 9.72 4.82
N PRO A 55 -6.66 10.82 5.43
CA PRO A 55 -6.10 11.94 4.67
C PRO A 55 -4.84 11.52 3.91
N SER A 56 -4.43 12.30 2.93
CA SER A 56 -3.31 11.94 2.03
C SER A 56 -2.00 11.69 2.79
N SER A 57 -1.75 12.49 3.83
CA SER A 57 -0.55 12.37 4.68
C SER A 57 -0.51 11.05 5.47
N LEU A 58 -1.67 10.57 5.93
CA LEU A 58 -1.77 9.30 6.65
C LEU A 58 -1.70 8.10 5.69
N CYS A 59 -2.16 8.24 4.45
CA CYS A 59 -1.95 7.21 3.42
C CYS A 59 -0.45 6.92 3.26
N ILE A 60 0.39 7.95 3.09
CA ILE A 60 1.85 7.78 2.96
C ILE A 60 2.46 7.19 4.24
N ARG A 61 2.07 7.68 5.42
CA ARG A 61 2.57 7.13 6.70
C ARG A 61 2.15 5.67 6.91
N SER A 62 1.04 5.24 6.31
CA SER A 62 0.55 3.86 6.39
C SER A 62 1.37 2.85 5.59
N LEU A 63 2.38 3.29 4.81
CA LEU A 63 3.31 2.43 4.09
C LEU A 63 4.01 1.41 5.03
N PHE A 64 4.27 1.83 6.26
CA PHE A 64 4.91 1.02 7.31
C PHE A 64 3.91 0.39 8.28
N VAL A 65 2.61 0.49 7.99
CA VAL A 65 1.56 -0.19 8.75
C VAL A 65 1.19 -1.47 8.01
N LEU A 66 1.19 -2.59 8.74
CA LEU A 66 0.73 -3.86 8.21
C LEU A 66 -0.79 -3.80 8.01
N SER A 67 -1.23 -3.95 6.77
CA SER A 67 -2.61 -3.90 6.33
C SER A 67 -2.87 -4.94 5.24
N ASN A 68 -4.13 -5.10 4.85
CA ASN A 68 -4.53 -5.97 3.74
C ASN A 68 -3.88 -5.59 2.39
N GLU A 69 -3.39 -4.35 2.25
CA GLU A 69 -2.75 -3.83 1.04
C GLU A 69 -1.21 -3.81 1.13
N SER A 70 -0.60 -4.19 2.26
CA SER A 70 0.85 -4.08 2.43
C SER A 70 1.63 -4.87 1.37
N VAL A 71 1.21 -6.11 1.09
CA VAL A 71 1.87 -6.95 0.08
C VAL A 71 1.67 -6.36 -1.32
N ASN A 72 0.49 -5.83 -1.65
CA ASN A 72 0.23 -5.19 -2.94
C ASN A 72 1.15 -3.98 -3.14
N ILE A 73 1.32 -3.14 -2.12
CA ILE A 73 2.22 -1.98 -2.20
C ILE A 73 3.68 -2.42 -2.30
N TRP A 74 4.14 -3.24 -1.36
CA TRP A 74 5.56 -3.58 -1.27
C TRP A 74 6.03 -4.47 -2.42
N SER A 75 5.19 -5.37 -2.95
CA SER A 75 5.55 -6.16 -4.13
C SER A 75 5.82 -5.27 -5.35
N HIS A 76 4.99 -4.25 -5.58
CA HIS A 76 5.19 -3.31 -6.68
C HIS A 76 6.33 -2.32 -6.43
N LEU A 77 6.52 -1.82 -5.19
CA LEU A 77 7.67 -0.96 -4.87
C LEU A 77 9.00 -1.70 -4.97
N LEU A 78 9.09 -2.92 -4.42
CA LEU A 78 10.30 -3.73 -4.52
C LEU A 78 10.57 -4.12 -5.99
N GLY A 79 9.53 -4.47 -6.74
CA GLY A 79 9.64 -4.70 -8.17
C GLY A 79 10.17 -3.47 -8.91
N PHE A 80 9.65 -2.27 -8.62
CA PHE A 80 10.14 -1.02 -9.19
C PHE A 80 11.66 -0.87 -8.97
N PHE A 81 12.13 -0.97 -7.72
CA PHE A 81 13.55 -0.84 -7.42
C PHE A 81 14.40 -1.93 -8.07
N LEU A 82 13.96 -3.18 -8.04
CA LEU A 82 14.67 -4.30 -8.66
C LEU A 82 14.85 -4.08 -10.16
N PHE A 83 13.75 -3.84 -10.88
CA PHE A 83 13.80 -3.64 -12.34
C PHE A 83 14.48 -2.33 -12.72
N PHE A 84 14.51 -1.34 -11.83
CA PHE A 84 15.24 -0.09 -12.07
C PHE A 84 16.74 -0.34 -12.02
N LEU A 85 17.22 -1.08 -11.02
CA LEU A 85 18.62 -1.47 -10.90
C LEU A 85 19.06 -2.39 -12.03
N ILE A 86 18.23 -3.37 -12.41
CA ILE A 86 18.48 -4.21 -13.59
C ILE A 86 18.54 -3.35 -14.85
N GLY A 87 17.59 -2.43 -15.03
CA GLY A 87 17.56 -1.56 -16.20
C GLY A 87 18.81 -0.66 -16.32
N LEU A 88 19.30 -0.13 -15.19
CA LEU A 88 20.57 0.60 -15.14
C LEU A 88 21.76 -0.31 -15.47
N HIS A 89 21.81 -1.50 -14.89
CA HIS A 89 22.85 -2.48 -15.18
C HIS A 89 22.89 -2.82 -16.69
N ASP A 90 21.72 -3.07 -17.27
CA ASP A 90 21.64 -3.49 -18.67
C ASP A 90 22.02 -2.34 -19.62
N THR A 91 21.63 -1.10 -19.27
CA THR A 91 22.00 0.09 -20.05
C THR A 91 23.48 0.43 -19.95
N CYS A 92 24.09 0.28 -18.76
CA CYS A 92 25.48 0.66 -18.53
C CYS A 92 26.50 -0.45 -18.85
N PHE A 93 26.11 -1.72 -18.77
CA PHE A 93 27.04 -2.84 -18.90
C PHE A 93 26.62 -3.84 -19.97
N LEU A 94 25.37 -4.30 -19.99
CA LEU A 94 24.94 -5.36 -20.91
C LEU A 94 24.94 -4.88 -22.37
N LEU A 95 24.19 -3.82 -22.67
CA LEU A 95 24.06 -3.25 -24.02
C LEU A 95 25.39 -2.79 -24.62
N PRO A 96 26.32 -2.16 -23.86
CA PRO A 96 27.66 -1.90 -24.36
C PRO A 96 28.48 -3.16 -24.62
N SER A 97 28.41 -4.16 -23.74
CA SER A 97 29.18 -5.41 -23.87
C SER A 97 28.70 -6.27 -25.03
N SER A 98 27.43 -6.18 -25.42
CA SER A 98 26.88 -6.87 -26.59
C SER A 98 27.07 -6.11 -27.91
N ASN A 99 27.75 -4.96 -27.89
CA ASN A 99 27.94 -4.10 -29.07
C ASN A 99 26.58 -3.72 -29.73
N SER A 100 25.57 -3.47 -28.88
CA SER A 100 24.19 -3.24 -29.31
C SER A 100 23.99 -1.96 -30.11
N THR A 101 22.98 -1.96 -30.96
CA THR A 101 22.62 -0.81 -31.80
C THR A 101 21.83 0.23 -31.03
N ARG A 102 21.75 1.46 -31.54
CA ARG A 102 20.94 2.54 -30.95
C ARG A 102 19.47 2.15 -30.77
N ASP A 103 18.93 1.37 -31.70
CA ASP A 103 17.52 0.98 -31.67
C ASP A 103 17.23 0.03 -30.50
N ASP A 104 18.20 -0.83 -30.12
CA ASP A 104 18.11 -1.68 -28.93
C ASP A 104 17.98 -0.84 -27.65
N TYR A 105 18.77 0.23 -27.52
CA TYR A 105 18.67 1.15 -26.38
C TYR A 105 17.31 1.84 -26.32
N ILE A 106 16.79 2.30 -27.46
CA ILE A 106 15.49 2.98 -27.53
C ILE A 106 14.38 2.03 -27.07
N ILE A 107 14.36 0.80 -27.59
CA ILE A 107 13.37 -0.21 -27.20
C ILE A 107 13.47 -0.50 -25.70
N PHE A 108 14.69 -0.71 -25.19
CA PHE A 108 14.92 -1.03 -23.79
C PHE A 108 14.47 0.10 -22.85
N ILE A 109 14.76 1.36 -23.20
CA ILE A 109 14.37 2.53 -22.41
C ILE A 109 12.85 2.72 -22.43
N ILE A 110 12.19 2.61 -23.59
CA ILE A 110 10.73 2.77 -23.69
C ILE A 110 10.03 1.66 -22.90
N PHE A 111 10.44 0.40 -23.11
CA PHE A 111 9.88 -0.73 -22.38
C PHE A 111 10.07 -0.60 -20.87
N GLY A 112 11.30 -0.28 -20.45
CA GLY A 112 11.63 -0.02 -19.06
C GLY A 112 10.78 1.10 -18.47
N PHE A 113 10.65 2.23 -19.15
CA PHE A 113 9.82 3.35 -18.69
C PHE A 113 8.36 2.94 -18.50
N CYS A 114 7.75 2.27 -19.48
CA CYS A 114 6.36 1.80 -19.37
C CYS A 114 6.17 0.85 -18.19
N PHE A 115 7.09 -0.10 -18.01
CA PHE A 115 7.06 -1.03 -16.90
C PHE A 115 7.16 -0.30 -15.55
N GLN A 116 8.11 0.62 -15.40
CA GLN A 116 8.31 1.37 -14.16
C GLN A 116 7.13 2.27 -13.83
N PHE A 117 6.58 2.94 -14.83
CA PHE A 117 5.39 3.77 -14.65
C PHE A 117 4.21 2.93 -14.16
N CYS A 118 3.99 1.75 -14.74
CA CYS A 118 2.96 0.81 -14.30
C CYS A 118 3.14 0.41 -12.82
N MET A 119 4.36 0.05 -12.42
CA MET A 119 4.65 -0.35 -11.04
C MET A 119 4.37 0.78 -10.04
N LEU A 120 4.76 2.02 -10.38
CA LEU A 120 4.48 3.19 -9.54
C LEU A 120 2.99 3.51 -9.46
N CYS A 121 2.27 3.46 -10.58
CA CYS A 121 0.83 3.68 -10.60
C CYS A 121 0.07 2.64 -9.75
N SER A 122 0.46 1.37 -9.84
CA SER A 122 -0.14 0.30 -9.02
C SER A 122 0.16 0.50 -7.53
N ALA A 123 1.43 0.73 -7.15
CA ALA A 123 1.78 1.01 -5.77
C ALA A 123 1.06 2.26 -5.23
N GLY A 124 0.96 3.31 -6.04
CA GLY A 124 0.20 4.52 -5.72
C GLY A 124 -1.28 4.24 -5.50
N TYR A 125 -1.91 3.46 -6.38
CA TYR A 125 -3.31 3.05 -6.21
C TYR A 125 -3.53 2.33 -4.88
N HIS A 126 -2.76 1.30 -4.56
CA HIS A 126 -2.93 0.55 -3.31
C HIS A 126 -2.58 1.37 -2.05
N LEU A 127 -1.73 2.37 -2.18
CA LEU A 127 -1.41 3.31 -1.09
C LEU A 127 -2.56 4.28 -0.83
N PHE A 128 -3.16 4.83 -1.90
CA PHE A 128 -4.15 5.91 -1.82
C PHE A 128 -5.61 5.45 -1.99
N CYS A 129 -5.90 4.17 -2.21
CA CYS A 129 -7.27 3.66 -2.35
C CYS A 129 -8.13 3.93 -1.09
N CYS A 130 -7.48 4.07 0.07
CA CYS A 130 -8.13 4.38 1.35
C CYS A 130 -8.31 5.88 1.62
N HIS A 131 -7.98 6.74 0.65
CA HIS A 131 -8.04 8.19 0.79
C HIS A 131 -9.49 8.70 0.90
N HIS A 132 -9.68 9.70 1.75
CA HIS A 132 -10.89 10.50 1.84
C HIS A 132 -10.53 11.98 1.71
N SER A 133 -11.35 12.76 0.98
CA SER A 133 -11.12 14.19 0.75
C SER A 133 -10.94 14.95 2.07
N GLU A 134 -9.99 15.89 2.08
CA GLU A 134 -9.69 16.79 3.21
C GLU A 134 -10.83 17.78 3.49
#